data_AF-A0A3D9V709-F1
#
_entry.id   AF-A0A3D9V709-F1
#
_cell.length_a   1.000
_cell.length_b   1.000
_cell.length_c   1.000
_cell.angle_alpha   90.00
_cell.angle_beta   90.00
_cell.angle_gamma   90.00
#
_symmetry.space_group_name_H-M   'P 1'
#
loop_
_entity.id
_entity.type
_entity.pdbx_description
1 polymer ?
#
loop_
_entity_poly.entity_id
_entity_poly.type
_entity_poly.pdbx_seq_one_letter_code
_entity_poly.pdbx_strand_id
1 'polypeptide(L)'
;MSPPELSVVPATVDLDAVSLSKGPTVREMTYHCPTCQGTRVFEQPPCADGHGADCPEWACVDCGTALLVDVVLERAEDREVAARVA
;
A
#
# COMPACT_ATOMS: atom_id res chain seq x y z
N MET A 1 33.25 -49.35 4.63
CA MET A 1 33.17 -48.18 5.53
C MET A 1 32.47 -47.06 4.79
N SER A 2 31.20 -46.81 5.11
CA SER A 2 30.43 -45.67 4.59
C SER A 2 30.60 -44.47 5.52
N PRO A 3 30.76 -43.22 5.03
CA PRO A 3 30.74 -42.04 5.88
C PRO A 3 29.32 -41.74 6.40
N PRO A 4 29.18 -41.10 7.58
CA PRO A 4 27.87 -40.70 8.11
C PRO A 4 27.36 -39.43 7.42
N GLU A 5 26.09 -39.50 7.00
CA GLU A 5 25.31 -38.40 6.42
C GLU A 5 25.23 -37.25 7.42
N LEU A 6 25.70 -36.06 7.02
CA LEU A 6 25.56 -34.83 7.80
C LEU A 6 24.07 -34.55 8.06
N SER A 7 23.70 -34.49 9.34
CA SER A 7 22.42 -33.95 9.79
C SER A 7 22.38 -32.45 9.50
N VAL A 8 21.64 -32.07 8.46
CA VAL A 8 21.29 -30.66 8.21
C VAL A 8 19.84 -30.49 8.63
N VAL A 9 19.61 -29.81 9.76
CA VAL A 9 18.26 -29.44 10.19
C VAL A 9 17.73 -28.33 9.26
N PRO A 10 16.48 -28.39 8.80
CA PRO A 10 15.89 -27.23 8.15
C PRO A 10 15.64 -26.16 9.20
N ALA A 11 16.13 -24.94 8.95
CA ALA A 11 15.66 -23.76 9.65
C ALA A 11 14.19 -23.53 9.28
N THR A 12 13.28 -24.13 10.04
CA THR A 12 11.86 -23.77 9.99
C THR A 12 11.74 -22.38 10.59
N VAL A 13 11.80 -21.37 9.72
CA VAL A 13 11.28 -20.05 10.07
C VAL A 13 9.80 -20.26 10.32
N ASP A 14 9.39 -20.12 11.57
CA ASP A 14 8.00 -20.11 11.98
C ASP A 14 7.37 -18.82 11.43
N LEU A 15 6.51 -18.98 10.42
CA LEU A 15 5.84 -17.88 9.71
C LEU A 15 4.46 -17.59 10.34
N ASP A 16 4.18 -18.08 11.55
CA ASP A 16 2.83 -18.14 12.13
C ASP A 16 2.61 -17.14 13.29
N ALA A 17 3.02 -15.88 13.10
CA ALA A 17 2.69 -14.79 14.03
C ALA A 17 2.09 -13.53 13.36
N VAL A 18 1.45 -13.65 12.18
CA VAL A 18 0.53 -12.60 11.72
C VAL A 18 -0.74 -12.69 12.58
N SER A 19 -0.75 -11.90 13.65
CA SER A 19 -1.88 -11.68 14.54
C SER A 19 -3.03 -11.02 13.76
N LEU A 20 -3.88 -11.83 13.16
CA LEU A 20 -5.14 -11.44 12.52
C LEU A 20 -6.15 -11.00 13.58
N SER A 21 -6.07 -9.74 14.02
CA SER A 21 -7.05 -9.16 14.95
C SER A 21 -7.52 -7.77 14.53
N LYS A 22 -7.97 -7.65 13.29
CA LYS A 22 -9.12 -6.85 12.78
C LYS A 22 -9.10 -7.04 11.25
N GLY A 23 -10.05 -7.77 10.67
CA GLY A 23 -10.16 -7.79 9.20
C GLY A 23 -10.33 -6.35 8.71
N PRO A 24 -9.60 -5.88 7.68
CA PRO A 24 -9.75 -4.52 7.24
C PRO A 24 -11.14 -4.32 6.67
N THR A 25 -11.85 -3.31 7.15
CA THR A 25 -13.06 -2.80 6.51
C THR A 25 -12.61 -2.09 5.24
N VAL A 26 -12.36 -2.87 4.19
CA VAL A 26 -11.90 -2.39 2.89
C VAL A 26 -12.94 -1.40 2.36
N ARG A 27 -12.50 -0.19 2.03
CA ARG A 27 -13.36 0.83 1.42
C ARG A 27 -13.21 0.73 -0.08
N GLU A 28 -14.33 0.74 -0.79
CA GLU A 28 -14.37 0.58 -2.24
C GLU A 28 -14.96 1.82 -2.92
N MET A 29 -14.32 2.29 -4.00
CA MET A 29 -14.82 3.37 -4.86
C MET A 29 -14.43 3.12 -6.32
N THR A 30 -15.06 3.82 -7.25
CA THR A 30 -14.86 3.61 -8.69
C THR A 30 -14.12 4.77 -9.32
N TYR A 31 -12.96 4.51 -9.93
CA TYR A 31 -12.13 5.51 -10.62
C TYR A 31 -11.67 5.02 -12.01
N HIS A 32 -11.16 5.93 -12.83
CA HIS A 32 -10.49 5.56 -14.07
C HIS A 32 -9.05 5.09 -13.78
N CYS A 33 -8.77 3.83 -14.09
CA CYS A 33 -7.43 3.27 -13.96
C CYS A 33 -6.59 3.58 -15.21
N PRO A 34 -5.43 4.26 -15.09
CA PRO A 34 -4.58 4.56 -16.24
C PRO A 34 -3.93 3.31 -16.84
N THR A 35 -3.64 2.30 -16.03
CA THR A 35 -3.02 1.04 -16.47
C THR A 35 -4.01 0.14 -17.20
N CYS A 36 -5.22 -0.04 -16.65
CA CYS A 36 -6.29 -0.81 -17.31
C CYS A 36 -7.00 -0.03 -18.43
N GLN A 37 -6.77 1.29 -18.53
CA GLN A 37 -7.39 2.19 -19.50
C GLN A 37 -8.92 2.15 -19.44
N GLY A 38 -9.46 2.26 -18.23
CA GLY A 38 -10.90 2.26 -18.05
C GLY A 38 -11.32 2.35 -16.59
N THR A 39 -12.63 2.43 -16.39
CA THR A 39 -13.23 2.49 -15.05
C THR A 39 -13.08 1.15 -14.34
N ARG A 40 -12.54 1.19 -13.12
CA ARG A 40 -12.30 0.02 -12.25
C ARG A 40 -12.71 0.34 -10.82
N VAL A 41 -12.93 -0.71 -10.04
CA VAL A 41 -13.07 -0.59 -8.58
C VAL A 41 -11.67 -0.44 -7.98
N PHE A 42 -11.58 0.42 -6.98
CA PHE A 42 -10.40 0.66 -6.20
C PHE A 42 -10.73 0.44 -4.74
N GLU A 43 -9.77 -0.15 -4.03
CA GLU A 43 -9.84 -0.32 -2.60
C GLU A 43 -8.86 0.59 -1.86
N GLN A 44 -9.19 0.95 -0.63
CA GLN A 44 -8.25 1.58 0.29
C GLN A 44 -7.61 0.51 1.18
N PRO A 45 -6.36 0.08 0.90
CA PRO A 45 -5.67 -0.88 1.74
C PRO A 45 -5.40 -0.30 3.14
N PRO A 46 -5.09 -1.15 4.13
CA PRO A 46 -4.68 -0.68 5.45
C PRO A 46 -3.46 0.23 5.34
N CYS A 47 -3.64 1.51 5.66
CA CYS A 47 -2.56 2.49 5.59
C CYS A 47 -1.61 2.34 6.79
N ALA A 48 -0.33 2.06 6.52
CA ALA A 48 0.71 1.97 7.54
C ALA A 48 1.07 3.32 8.17
N ASP A 49 0.85 4.42 7.44
CA ASP A 49 1.15 5.79 7.90
C ASP A 49 0.13 6.32 8.91
N GLY A 50 -0.93 5.56 9.22
CA GLY A 50 -1.87 5.90 10.28
C GLY A 50 -2.99 6.86 9.88
N HIS A 51 -3.19 7.11 8.57
CA HIS A 51 -4.26 7.98 8.07
C HIS A 51 -5.67 7.38 8.18
N GLY A 52 -5.79 6.07 8.46
CA GLY A 52 -7.08 5.41 8.63
C GLY A 52 -7.99 5.61 7.42
N ALA A 53 -9.20 6.14 7.66
CA ALA A 53 -10.19 6.41 6.62
C ALA A 53 -9.94 7.69 5.80
N ASP A 54 -9.01 8.55 6.22
CA ASP A 54 -8.64 9.76 5.47
C ASP A 54 -7.40 9.52 4.62
N CYS A 55 -7.00 8.26 4.45
CA CYS A 55 -5.87 7.94 3.61
C CYS A 55 -6.16 8.35 2.15
N PRO A 56 -5.21 9.03 1.47
CA PRO A 56 -5.40 9.38 0.07
C PRO A 56 -5.14 8.22 -0.88
N GLU A 57 -4.60 7.09 -0.39
CA GLU A 57 -4.20 5.97 -1.23
C GLU A 57 -5.38 5.06 -1.62
N TRP A 58 -5.49 4.78 -2.92
CA TRP A 58 -6.49 3.90 -3.51
C TRP A 58 -5.83 2.96 -4.52
N ALA A 59 -5.99 1.65 -4.36
CA ALA A 59 -5.40 0.63 -5.23
C ALA A 59 -6.46 -0.05 -6.12
N CYS A 60 -6.19 -0.15 -7.42
CA CYS A 60 -7.07 -0.85 -8.37
C CYS A 60 -7.14 -2.33 -8.00
N VAL A 61 -8.34 -2.88 -7.80
CA VAL A 61 -8.51 -4.28 -7.37
C VAL A 61 -8.06 -5.28 -8.45
N ASP A 62 -8.02 -4.87 -9.72
CA ASP A 62 -7.65 -5.73 -10.84
C ASP A 62 -6.13 -5.78 -11.11
N CYS A 63 -5.43 -4.64 -10.99
CA CYS A 63 -4.03 -4.53 -11.41
C CYS A 63 -3.08 -3.94 -10.36
N GLY A 64 -3.59 -3.50 -9.21
CA GLY A 64 -2.80 -2.94 -8.11
C GLY A 64 -2.27 -1.52 -8.33
N THR A 65 -2.62 -0.85 -9.44
CA THR A 65 -2.22 0.56 -9.66
C THR A 65 -2.80 1.45 -8.58
N ALA A 66 -1.95 2.25 -7.95
CA ALA A 66 -2.35 3.19 -6.91
C ALA A 66 -2.66 4.58 -7.46
N LEU A 67 -3.67 5.24 -6.89
CA LEU A 67 -4.02 6.64 -7.10
C LEU A 67 -3.99 7.37 -5.75
N LEU A 68 -3.59 8.65 -5.78
CA LEU A 68 -3.73 9.57 -4.67
C LEU A 68 -4.91 10.49 -4.93
N VAL A 69 -5.94 10.40 -4.09
CA VAL A 69 -7.19 11.16 -4.21
C VAL A 69 -7.31 12.12 -3.01
N ASP A 70 -7.94 13.28 -3.22
CA ASP A 70 -8.13 14.34 -2.22
C ASP A 70 -6.82 14.90 -1.62
N VAL A 71 -5.71 14.83 -2.37
CA VAL A 71 -4.44 15.48 -2.01
C VAL A 71 -4.33 16.87 -2.60
N VAL A 72 -4.00 17.86 -1.77
CA VAL A 72 -3.55 19.17 -2.23
C VAL A 72 -2.05 19.09 -2.45
N LEU A 73 -1.63 18.97 -3.71
CA LEU A 73 -0.22 19.05 -4.06
C LEU A 73 0.17 20.53 -4.19
N GLU A 74 0.77 21.08 -3.14
CA GLU A 74 1.42 22.38 -3.24
C GLU A 74 2.60 22.27 -4.21
N ARG A 75 2.59 23.08 -5.27
CA ARG A 75 3.71 23.11 -6.21
C ARG A 75 4.93 23.67 -5.49
N ALA A 76 6.10 23.08 -5.71
CA ALA A 76 7.35 23.55 -5.10
C ALA A 76 7.62 25.03 -5.42
N GLU A 77 7.21 25.49 -6.62
CA GLU A 77 7.32 26.89 -7.03
C GLU A 77 6.45 27.84 -6.18
N ASP A 78 5.30 27.37 -5.69
CA ASP A 78 4.35 28.18 -4.91
C ASP A 78 4.90 28.50 -3.51
N ARG A 79 5.59 27.53 -2.89
CA ARG A 79 6.29 27.70 -1.61
C ARG A 79 7.39 28.75 -1.69
N GLU A 80 8.10 28.83 -2.82
CA GLU A 80 9.14 29.85 -3.03
C GLU A 80 8.54 31.25 -3.18
N VAL A 81 7.39 31.36 -3.87
CA VAL A 81 6.65 32.63 -3.99
C VAL A 81 6.10 33.06 -2.62
N ALA A 82 5.48 32.17 -1.85
CA ALA A 82 4.99 32.43 -0.50
C ALA A 82 6.09 32.92 0.45
N ALA A 83 7.29 32.33 0.36
CA ALA A 83 8.44 32.74 1.17
C ALA A 83 9.01 34.12 0.78
N ARG A 84 8.79 34.59 -0.45
CA ARG A 84 9.27 35.91 -0.93
C ARG A 84 8.32 37.06 -0.61
N VAL A 85 7.07 36.77 -0.24
CA VAL A 85 6.04 37.77 0.10
C VAL A 85 5.81 37.88 1.61
N ALA A 86 6.50 37.07 2.42
CA ALA A 86 6.52 37.12 3.89
C ALA A 86 7.66 38.00 4.40
#